data_AF-A0A7C1RLN0-F1
#
_entry.id   AF-A0A7C1RLN0-F1
#
_cell.length_a   1.000
_cell.length_b   1.000
_cell.length_c   1.000
_cell.angle_alpha   90.00
_cell.angle_beta   90.00
_cell.angle_gamma   90.00
#
_symmetry.space_group_name_H-M   'P 1'
#
loop_
_entity.id
_entity.type
_entity.pdbx_description
1 polymer ?
#
loop_
_entity_poly.entity_id
_entity_poly.type
_entity_poly.pdbx_seq_one_letter_code
_entity_poly.pdbx_strand_id
1 'polypeptide(L)'
;MATFGIESNGRLENTAVYYNGEQLAGLRQVLLNLAEDGTFDALISYRGDDGQLYTRNPFTDYLDRIRTMPPSFTEEEARSMRLLVIESDGDIEHTLVYLDDQPLDGIVQLFVNISVPDSTEQPKKLFFRRQQPSVLDRAEFKAEITFREADGRLTTEPIF
;
A
#
# COMPACT_ATOMS: atom_id res chain seq x y z
N MET A 1 3.53 -4.15 -17.72
CA MET A 1 2.94 -3.37 -16.62
C MET A 1 3.11 -4.18 -15.35
N ALA A 2 3.45 -3.53 -14.25
CA ALA A 2 3.52 -4.17 -12.96
C ALA A 2 2.12 -4.19 -12.33
N THR A 3 1.84 -5.24 -11.56
CA THR A 3 0.60 -5.38 -10.81
C THR A 3 0.91 -5.26 -9.32
N PHE A 4 0.27 -4.33 -8.63
CA PHE A 4 0.42 -4.11 -7.19
C PHE A 4 -0.93 -4.33 -6.50
N GLY A 5 -0.99 -5.30 -5.60
CA GLY A 5 -2.21 -5.70 -4.91
C GLY A 5 -2.15 -5.42 -3.40
N ILE A 6 -3.26 -5.05 -2.81
CA ILE A 6 -3.44 -4.92 -1.36
C ILE A 6 -4.72 -5.66 -0.99
N GLU A 7 -4.60 -6.69 -0.17
CA GLU A 7 -5.73 -7.44 0.37
C GLU A 7 -5.87 -7.15 1.86
N SER A 8 -7.02 -6.62 2.27
CA SER A 8 -7.24 -6.19 3.66
C SER A 8 -8.73 -6.21 4.04
N ASN A 9 -8.99 -6.18 5.35
CA ASN A 9 -10.30 -5.84 5.93
C ASN A 9 -10.27 -4.53 6.73
N GLY A 10 -9.30 -3.66 6.42
CA GLY A 10 -9.12 -2.36 7.05
C GLY A 10 -8.24 -2.39 8.31
N ARG A 11 -7.65 -3.54 8.63
CA ARG A 11 -6.80 -3.73 9.82
C ARG A 11 -5.38 -4.11 9.44
N LEU A 12 -4.39 -3.49 10.09
CA LEU A 12 -2.97 -3.72 9.83
C LEU A 12 -2.55 -5.18 10.01
N GLU A 13 -3.08 -5.86 11.03
CA GLU A 13 -2.80 -7.28 11.28
C GLU A 13 -3.36 -8.21 10.18
N ASN A 14 -4.36 -7.75 9.44
CA ASN A 14 -5.01 -8.46 8.35
C ASN A 14 -4.79 -7.68 7.05
N THR A 15 -3.52 -7.50 6.67
CA THR A 15 -3.17 -6.84 5.42
C THR A 15 -2.03 -7.59 4.76
N ALA A 16 -2.27 -8.06 3.53
CA ALA A 16 -1.26 -8.59 2.65
C ALA A 16 -1.06 -7.67 1.46
N VAL A 17 0.17 -7.60 0.96
CA VAL A 17 0.52 -6.82 -0.22
C VAL A 17 1.19 -7.73 -1.22
N TYR A 18 0.83 -7.59 -2.49
CA TYR A 18 1.25 -8.44 -3.59
C TYR A 18 1.95 -7.62 -4.66
N TYR A 19 2.97 -8.20 -5.27
CA TYR A 19 3.63 -7.65 -6.44
C TYR A 19 3.71 -8.73 -7.52
N ASN A 20 3.12 -8.47 -8.69
CA ASN A 20 3.02 -9.42 -9.80
C ASN A 20 2.52 -10.82 -9.36
N GLY A 21 1.56 -10.85 -8.43
CA GLY A 21 0.95 -12.07 -7.90
C GLY A 21 1.71 -12.74 -6.74
N GLU A 22 2.89 -12.25 -6.36
CA GLU A 22 3.65 -12.78 -5.23
C GLU A 22 3.42 -11.93 -3.97
N GLN A 23 3.10 -12.57 -2.84
CA GLN A 23 2.95 -11.86 -1.57
C GLN A 23 4.30 -11.38 -1.05
N LEU A 24 4.37 -10.10 -0.72
CA LEU A 24 5.57 -9.44 -0.21
C LEU A 24 5.74 -9.69 1.30
N ALA A 25 6.99 -9.86 1.72
CA ALA A 25 7.38 -9.98 3.12
C ALA A 25 8.22 -8.77 3.55
N GLY A 26 8.14 -8.42 4.84
CA GLY A 26 8.98 -7.36 5.43
C GLY A 26 8.62 -5.94 4.99
N LEU A 27 7.41 -5.74 4.47
CA LEU A 27 6.87 -4.43 4.13
C LEU A 27 6.76 -3.55 5.38
N ARG A 28 7.12 -2.29 5.23
CA ARG A 28 7.10 -1.26 6.28
C ARG A 28 6.17 -0.12 5.96
N GLN A 29 6.14 0.27 4.69
CA GLN A 29 5.31 1.36 4.24
C GLN A 29 4.75 1.07 2.85
N VAL A 30 3.51 1.46 2.64
CA VAL A 30 2.89 1.65 1.33
C VAL A 30 2.32 3.05 1.32
N LEU A 31 2.69 3.84 0.33
CA LEU A 31 2.07 5.11 0.02
C LEU A 31 1.69 5.11 -1.45
N LEU A 32 0.41 5.29 -1.73
CA LEU A 32 -0.13 5.47 -3.07
C LEU A 32 -1.00 6.72 -3.04
N ASN A 33 -0.74 7.65 -3.95
CA ASN A 33 -1.56 8.82 -4.18
C ASN A 33 -1.65 9.03 -5.70
N LEU A 34 -2.76 8.58 -6.27
CA LEU A 34 -3.07 8.70 -7.69
C LEU A 34 -4.23 9.68 -7.84
N ALA A 35 -4.14 10.64 -8.75
CA ALA A 35 -5.22 11.59 -8.97
C ALA A 35 -5.41 11.95 -10.45
N GLU A 36 -6.64 12.33 -10.81
CA GLU A 36 -7.04 12.69 -12.18
C GLU A 36 -6.28 13.91 -12.74
N ASP A 37 -5.59 14.68 -11.88
CA ASP A 37 -4.81 15.85 -12.28
C ASP A 37 -3.41 15.52 -12.79
N GLY A 38 -3.06 14.23 -12.88
CA GLY A 38 -1.76 13.74 -13.31
C GLY A 38 -0.86 13.30 -12.16
N THR A 39 -1.29 13.44 -10.91
CA THR A 39 -0.49 12.97 -9.76
C THR A 39 -0.38 11.45 -9.76
N PHE A 40 0.85 10.95 -9.69
CA PHE A 40 1.18 9.53 -9.56
C PHE A 40 2.33 9.36 -8.56
N ASP A 41 2.01 9.37 -7.27
CA ASP A 41 2.98 9.07 -6.22
C ASP A 41 2.79 7.63 -5.77
N ALA A 42 3.83 6.80 -5.94
CA ALA A 42 3.83 5.44 -5.47
C ALA A 42 5.16 5.13 -4.78
N LEU A 43 5.08 4.63 -3.56
CA LEU A 43 6.25 4.31 -2.74
C LEU A 43 5.94 3.10 -1.87
N ILE A 44 6.87 2.16 -1.87
CA ILE A 44 6.93 1.10 -0.86
C ILE A 44 8.25 1.18 -0.12
N SER A 45 8.21 0.83 1.16
CA SER A 45 9.39 0.62 1.98
C SER A 45 9.38 -0.81 2.50
N TYR A 46 10.47 -1.54 2.37
CA TYR A 46 10.56 -2.95 2.76
C TYR A 46 11.96 -3.31 3.26
N ARG A 47 12.03 -4.34 4.12
CA ARG A 47 13.29 -4.91 4.58
C ARG A 47 13.73 -6.03 3.66
N GLY A 48 14.88 -5.86 3.00
CA GLY A 48 15.43 -6.83 2.06
C GLY A 48 15.90 -8.13 2.72
N ASP A 49 16.30 -9.10 1.90
CA ASP A 49 16.91 -10.37 2.33
C ASP A 49 18.25 -10.19 3.10
N ASP A 50 18.90 -9.05 2.91
CA ASP A 50 20.11 -8.60 3.59
C ASP A 50 19.83 -7.84 4.91
N GLY A 51 18.56 -7.65 5.25
CA GLY A 51 18.12 -6.92 6.43
C GLY A 51 18.14 -5.40 6.31
N GLN A 52 18.58 -4.82 5.19
CA GLN A 52 18.57 -3.38 4.94
C GLN A 52 17.17 -2.88 4.57
N LEU A 53 16.90 -1.60 4.82
CA LEU A 53 15.64 -0.97 4.43
C LEU A 53 15.79 -0.36 3.04
N TYR A 54 14.87 -0.70 2.14
CA TYR A 54 14.79 -0.20 0.79
C TYR A 54 13.52 0.63 0.62
N THR A 55 13.61 1.67 -0.19
CA THR A 55 12.46 2.48 -0.59
C THR A 55 12.47 2.60 -2.11
N ARG A 56 11.36 2.24 -2.74
CA ARG A 56 11.22 2.10 -4.19
C ARG A 56 9.83 2.50 -4.64
N ASN A 57 9.71 2.96 -5.88
CA ASN A 57 8.44 3.03 -6.58
C ASN A 57 8.11 1.63 -7.15
N PRO A 58 6.98 1.01 -6.77
CA PRO A 58 6.66 -0.35 -7.21
C PRO A 58 6.41 -0.48 -8.72
N PHE A 59 6.09 0.61 -9.43
CA PHE A 59 5.72 0.55 -10.85
C PHE A 59 6.87 0.89 -11.80
N THR A 60 7.86 1.67 -11.34
CA THR A 60 8.94 2.18 -12.20
C THR A 60 10.33 1.72 -11.79
N ASP A 61 10.55 1.37 -10.52
CA ASP A 61 11.84 0.91 -10.04
C ASP A 61 11.95 -0.62 -10.02
N TYR A 62 13.18 -1.11 -10.04
CA TYR A 62 13.46 -2.51 -9.75
C TYR A 62 13.47 -2.75 -8.23
N LEU A 63 12.70 -3.75 -7.78
CA LEU A 63 12.60 -4.14 -6.37
C LEU A 63 13.77 -5.03 -5.94
N ASP A 64 14.95 -4.42 -5.79
CA ASP A 64 16.16 -5.11 -5.32
C ASP A 64 15.89 -5.84 -4.00
N ARG A 65 16.38 -7.08 -3.87
CA ARG A 65 16.44 -7.81 -2.58
C ARG A 65 15.07 -8.02 -1.92
N ILE A 66 13.98 -7.81 -2.66
CA ILE A 66 12.61 -7.99 -2.17
C ILE A 66 12.43 -9.43 -1.70
N ARG A 67 11.73 -9.58 -0.58
CA ARG A 67 11.39 -10.89 -0.03
C ARG A 67 9.94 -11.19 -0.34
N THR A 68 9.67 -12.43 -0.72
CA THR A 68 8.32 -12.94 -0.88
C THR A 68 8.01 -13.99 0.17
N MET A 69 6.73 -14.29 0.35
CA MET A 69 6.26 -15.35 1.23
C MET A 69 5.05 -16.06 0.65
N PRO A 70 4.73 -17.28 1.12
CA PRO A 70 3.48 -17.95 0.75
C PRO A 70 2.25 -17.14 1.21
N PRO A 71 1.09 -17.36 0.57
CA PRO A 71 -0.18 -16.76 0.99
C PRO A 71 -0.41 -16.89 2.49
N SER A 72 -0.72 -15.77 3.16
CA SER A 72 -0.91 -15.72 4.60
C SER A 72 -2.34 -16.04 5.05
N PHE A 73 -3.33 -15.87 4.17
CA PHE A 73 -4.73 -16.08 4.51
C PHE A 73 -5.22 -17.48 4.12
N THR A 74 -6.00 -18.08 5.00
CA THR A 74 -6.80 -19.25 4.67
C THR A 74 -7.98 -18.89 3.76
N GLU A 75 -8.58 -19.89 3.10
CA GLU A 75 -9.78 -19.67 2.28
C GLU A 75 -10.94 -19.05 3.08
N GLU A 76 -11.04 -19.35 4.37
CA GLU A 76 -12.08 -18.78 5.24
C GLU A 76 -11.82 -17.31 5.56
N GLU A 77 -10.56 -16.95 5.86
CA GLU A 77 -10.17 -15.57 6.13
C GLU A 77 -10.32 -14.70 4.89
N ALA A 78 -9.87 -15.19 3.72
CA ALA A 78 -9.95 -14.49 2.43
C ALA A 78 -11.38 -14.06 2.06
N ARG A 79 -12.42 -14.78 2.50
CA ARG A 79 -13.83 -14.39 2.27
C ARG A 79 -14.24 -13.09 2.96
N SER A 80 -13.50 -12.67 3.98
CA SER A 80 -13.74 -11.43 4.72
C SER A 80 -12.85 -10.28 4.27
N MET A 81 -12.02 -10.52 3.26
CA MET A 81 -11.05 -9.57 2.76
C MET A 81 -11.56 -8.94 1.48
N ARG A 82 -11.09 -7.73 1.21
CA ARG A 82 -11.23 -7.09 -0.10
C ARG A 82 -9.87 -6.97 -0.74
N LEU A 83 -9.82 -7.04 -2.07
CA LEU A 83 -8.59 -6.97 -2.84
C LEU A 83 -8.61 -5.74 -3.75
N LEU A 84 -7.75 -4.76 -3.44
CA LEU A 84 -7.44 -3.65 -4.33
C LEU A 84 -6.26 -4.04 -5.23
N VAL A 85 -6.39 -3.92 -6.55
CA VAL A 85 -5.28 -4.16 -7.50
C VAL A 85 -5.08 -2.94 -8.38
N ILE A 86 -3.82 -2.56 -8.57
CA ILE A 86 -3.40 -1.50 -9.48
C ILE A 86 -2.47 -2.11 -10.52
N GLU A 87 -2.81 -1.98 -11.79
CA GLU A 87 -1.97 -2.34 -12.92
C GLU A 87 -1.46 -1.07 -13.59
N SER A 88 -0.15 -0.87 -13.63
CA SER A 88 0.44 0.36 -14.15
C SER A 88 1.87 0.16 -14.65
N ASP A 89 2.33 1.04 -15.54
CA ASP A 89 3.74 1.25 -15.90
C ASP A 89 4.36 2.50 -15.25
N GLY A 90 3.61 3.16 -14.34
CA GLY A 90 3.98 4.43 -13.71
C GLY A 90 3.36 5.67 -14.35
N ASP A 91 2.60 5.50 -15.43
CA ASP A 91 1.82 6.56 -16.06
C ASP A 91 0.32 6.43 -15.69
N ILE A 92 -0.29 7.53 -15.24
CA ILE A 92 -1.69 7.56 -14.85
C ILE A 92 -2.63 7.23 -16.03
N GLU A 93 -2.26 7.63 -17.25
CA GLU A 93 -3.04 7.39 -18.47
C GLU A 93 -3.06 5.89 -18.85
N HIS A 94 -2.09 5.13 -18.34
CA HIS A 94 -1.98 3.68 -18.50
C HIS A 94 -2.12 2.97 -17.15
N THR A 95 -3.00 3.46 -16.28
CA THR A 95 -3.26 2.85 -14.97
C THR A 95 -4.67 2.31 -14.89
N LEU A 96 -4.80 1.04 -14.50
CA LEU A 96 -6.08 0.38 -14.24
C LEU A 96 -6.18 0.02 -12.76
N VAL A 97 -7.33 0.30 -12.16
CA VAL A 97 -7.62 -0.01 -10.76
C VAL A 97 -8.78 -0.99 -10.70
N TYR A 98 -8.61 -2.04 -9.91
CA TYR A 98 -9.61 -3.07 -9.68
C TYR A 98 -9.87 -3.20 -8.18
N LEU A 99 -11.11 -3.48 -7.84
CA LEU A 99 -11.53 -3.81 -6.48
C LEU A 99 -12.39 -5.07 -6.54
N ASP A 100 -11.94 -6.12 -5.88
CA ASP A 100 -12.59 -7.45 -5.88
C ASP A 100 -12.81 -7.98 -7.31
N ASP A 101 -11.75 -7.92 -8.13
CA ASP A 101 -11.71 -8.28 -9.55
C ASP A 101 -12.63 -7.47 -10.48
N GLN A 102 -13.28 -6.42 -9.97
CA GLN A 102 -14.09 -5.50 -10.76
C GLN A 102 -13.29 -4.24 -11.09
N PRO A 103 -13.20 -3.81 -12.37
CA PRO A 103 -12.57 -2.55 -12.71
C PRO A 103 -13.36 -1.38 -12.10
N LEU A 104 -12.62 -0.38 -11.61
CA LEU A 104 -13.19 0.85 -11.07
C LEU A 104 -13.00 2.00 -12.06
N ASP A 105 -14.13 2.61 -12.44
CA ASP A 105 -14.17 3.81 -13.28
C ASP A 105 -14.44 5.07 -12.46
N GLY A 106 -14.16 6.25 -13.03
CA GLY A 106 -14.52 7.53 -12.43
C GLY A 106 -13.74 7.89 -11.16
N ILE A 107 -12.58 7.27 -10.94
CA ILE A 107 -11.67 7.60 -9.84
C ILE A 107 -11.10 9.00 -10.08
N VAL A 108 -11.33 9.89 -9.12
CA VAL A 108 -10.73 11.22 -9.04
C VAL A 108 -9.45 11.17 -8.22
N GLN A 109 -9.45 10.39 -7.14
CA GLN A 109 -8.29 10.19 -6.29
C GLN A 109 -8.30 8.79 -5.68
N LEU A 110 -7.15 8.13 -5.65
CA LEU A 110 -6.90 6.94 -4.84
C LEU A 110 -5.79 7.29 -3.85
N PHE A 111 -6.08 7.15 -2.56
CA PHE A 111 -5.12 7.40 -1.50
C PHE A 111 -4.98 6.17 -0.60
N VAL A 112 -3.78 5.63 -0.50
CA VAL A 112 -3.43 4.56 0.44
C VAL A 112 -2.18 4.95 1.21
N ASN A 113 -2.26 4.95 2.53
CA ASN A 113 -1.13 5.07 3.43
C ASN A 113 -1.20 3.95 4.47
N ILE A 114 -0.27 3.01 4.39
CA ILE A 114 -0.11 1.91 5.33
C ILE A 114 1.29 2.02 5.88
N SER A 115 1.43 2.21 7.19
CA SER A 115 2.72 2.35 7.87
C SER A 115 2.77 1.44 9.08
N VAL A 116 3.80 0.60 9.15
CA VAL A 116 4.05 -0.33 10.27
C VAL A 116 5.35 0.09 10.97
N PRO A 117 5.29 0.49 12.26
CA PRO A 117 6.46 0.95 12.98
C PRO A 117 7.49 -0.17 13.15
N ASP A 118 8.77 0.20 13.24
CA ASP A 118 9.83 -0.75 13.57
C ASP A 118 9.70 -1.16 15.04
N SER A 119 9.24 -2.39 15.29
CA SER A 119 9.18 -2.98 16.64
C SER A 119 10.55 -3.34 17.22
N THR A 120 11.64 -3.08 16.48
CA THR A 120 13.02 -3.42 16.86
C THR A 120 13.70 -2.40 17.77
N GLU A 121 13.08 -1.23 18.02
CA GLU A 121 13.50 -0.42 19.16
C GLU A 121 12.82 -0.95 20.43
N GLN A 122 13.45 -1.96 21.04
CA GLN A 122 13.30 -2.15 22.49
C GLN A 122 13.37 -0.77 23.15
N PRO A 123 12.51 -0.44 24.13
CA PRO A 123 12.62 0.82 24.85
C PRO A 123 13.94 0.80 25.60
N LYS A 124 15.00 1.29 24.95
CA LYS A 124 16.25 1.65 25.60
C LYS A 124 15.82 2.72 26.56
N LYS A 125 15.69 2.33 27.83
CA LYS A 125 15.85 3.25 28.95
C LYS A 125 17.03 4.15 28.57
N LEU A 126 16.78 5.45 28.40
CA LEU A 126 17.57 6.53 28.98
C LEU A 126 17.36 7.85 28.19
N PHE A 127 17.15 8.93 28.95
CA PHE A 127 17.81 10.23 28.80
C PHE A 127 17.74 10.95 27.43
N PHE A 128 17.08 12.10 27.47
CA PHE A 128 17.48 13.35 26.80
C PHE A 128 18.14 13.24 25.42
N ARG A 129 17.32 13.17 24.37
CA ARG A 129 17.54 13.97 23.16
C ARG A 129 16.21 14.09 22.41
N ARG A 130 15.74 15.32 22.18
CA ARG A 130 14.67 15.61 21.21
C ARG A 130 15.21 15.25 19.82
N GLN A 131 15.09 13.99 19.43
CA GLN A 131 15.04 13.64 18.01
C GLN A 131 13.62 13.90 17.55
N GLN A 132 13.48 14.61 16.43
CA GLN A 132 12.19 14.75 15.76
C GLN A 132 11.66 13.35 15.47
N PRO A 133 10.37 13.07 15.76
CA PRO A 133 9.79 11.77 15.46
C PRO A 133 9.93 11.48 13.98
N SER A 134 10.43 10.30 13.66
CA SER A 134 10.46 9.83 12.27
C SER A 134 9.02 9.56 11.84
N VAL A 135 8.70 9.73 10.56
CA VAL A 135 7.32 9.52 10.05
C VAL A 135 6.84 8.06 10.28
N LEU A 136 7.75 7.13 10.60
CA LEU A 136 7.45 5.73 10.89
C LEU A 136 7.11 5.44 12.37
N ASP A 137 6.98 6.46 13.22
CA ASP A 137 6.80 6.25 14.67
C ASP A 137 5.37 5.82 15.06
N ARG A 138 4.42 5.81 14.11
CA ARG A 138 3.03 5.41 14.36
C ARG A 138 2.52 4.45 13.32
N ALA A 139 1.82 3.43 13.80
CA ALA A 139 1.01 2.57 12.96
C ALA A 139 -0.11 3.40 12.33
N GLU A 140 -0.21 3.37 11.00
CA GLU A 140 -1.25 4.08 10.25
C GLU A 140 -1.83 3.14 9.20
N PHE A 141 -3.15 3.16 9.07
CA PHE A 141 -3.87 2.53 7.98
C PHE A 141 -4.94 3.49 7.49
N LYS A 142 -4.78 3.97 6.27
CA LYS A 142 -5.76 4.81 5.61
C LYS A 142 -5.82 4.40 4.15
N ALA A 143 -7.01 4.07 3.67
CA ALA A 143 -7.24 3.66 2.29
C ALA A 143 -8.59 4.18 1.84
N GLU A 144 -8.59 5.18 0.97
CA GLU A 144 -9.78 5.90 0.51
C GLU A 144 -9.74 6.08 -1.01
N ILE A 145 -10.90 6.02 -1.65
CA ILE A 145 -11.08 6.41 -3.05
C ILE A 145 -12.10 7.53 -3.11
N THR A 146 -11.81 8.54 -3.91
CA THR A 146 -12.74 9.59 -4.29
C THR A 146 -13.23 9.34 -5.71
N PHE A 147 -14.55 9.29 -5.89
CA PHE A 147 -15.21 9.12 -7.17
C PHE A 147 -15.88 10.40 -7.65
N ARG A 148 -16.04 10.53 -8.97
CA ARG A 148 -16.93 11.49 -9.60
C ARG A 148 -18.25 10.82 -9.95
N GLU A 149 -19.30 11.25 -9.28
CA GLU A 149 -20.67 10.79 -9.52
C GLU A 149 -21.22 11.32 -10.86
N ALA A 150 -22.29 10.70 -11.34
CA ALA A 150 -22.96 11.11 -12.59
C ALA A 150 -23.50 12.57 -12.54
N ASP A 151 -23.78 13.11 -11.35
CA ASP A 151 -24.21 14.49 -11.14
C ASP A 151 -23.03 15.48 -10.98
N GLY A 152 -21.78 14.99 -11.10
CA GLY A 152 -20.55 15.76 -10.95
C GLY A 152 -20.11 15.96 -9.50
N ARG A 153 -20.85 15.46 -8.50
CA ARG A 153 -20.47 15.49 -7.09
C ARG A 153 -19.29 14.56 -6.84
N LEU A 154 -18.48 14.89 -5.84
CA LEU A 154 -17.40 14.03 -5.35
C LEU A 154 -17.84 13.27 -4.11
N THR A 155 -17.53 11.97 -4.08
CA THR A 155 -17.78 11.07 -2.96
C THR A 155 -16.48 10.39 -2.57
N THR A 156 -16.15 10.41 -1.28
CA THR A 156 -14.99 9.69 -0.74
C THR A 156 -15.49 8.54 0.12
N GLU A 157 -14.98 7.35 -0.13
CA GLU A 157 -15.30 6.14 0.61
C GLU A 157 -14.04 5.34 1.00
N PRO A 158 -14.07 4.62 2.13
CA PRO A 158 -13.00 3.71 2.49
C PRO A 158 -12.95 2.51 1.54
N ILE A 159 -11.75 2.04 1.22
CA ILE A 159 -11.56 0.86 0.35
C ILE A 159 -11.88 -0.44 1.09
N PHE A 160 -11.45 -0.57 2.35
CA PHE A 160 -11.52 -1.81 3.14
C PHE A 160 -12.41 -1.67 4.37
#